data_AF-A0A2D7C9Q8-F1
#
_entry.id   AF-A0A2D7C9Q8-F1
#
_cell.length_a   1.000
_cell.length_b   1.000
_cell.length_c   1.000
_cell.angle_alpha   90.00
_cell.angle_beta   90.00
_cell.angle_gamma   90.00
#
_symmetry.space_group_name_H-M   'P 1'
#
loop_
_entity.id
_entity.type
_entity.pdbx_description
1 polymer ?
#
loop_
_entity_poly.entity_id
_entity_poly.type
_entity_poly.pdbx_seq_one_letter_code
_entity_poly.pdbx_strand_id
1 'polypeptide(L)'
;MSEFKNWVQTQYNPWKEAMKDYEKSQVDVQTIVQKNAAELKYIVSLLLEKRESEAVRIWNDLELKPSLLSIQLNLAKDELVLVDSDESHLELSISKLLEELQEMLEV
;
A
#
# COMPACT_ATOMS: atom_id res chain seq x y z
N MET A 1 35.82 -34.43 13.07
CA MET A 1 35.53 -33.02 12.71
C MET A 1 34.13 -32.71 13.19
N SER A 2 34.03 -31.67 14.00
CA SER A 2 33.10 -31.49 15.10
C SER A 2 31.65 -31.27 14.66
N GLU A 3 30.67 -31.79 15.40
CA GLU A 3 29.23 -31.55 15.24
C GLU A 3 28.90 -30.07 15.03
N PHE A 4 29.69 -29.18 15.64
CA PHE A 4 29.66 -27.74 15.42
C PHE A 4 29.79 -27.32 13.95
N LYS A 5 30.73 -27.90 13.18
CA LYS A 5 30.88 -27.60 11.75
C LYS A 5 29.65 -28.04 10.96
N ASN A 6 29.04 -29.16 11.34
CA ASN A 6 27.85 -29.67 10.69
C ASN A 6 26.63 -28.80 10.99
N TRP A 7 26.47 -28.36 12.23
CA TRP A 7 25.41 -27.43 12.64
C TRP A 7 25.53 -26.07 11.93
N VAL A 8 26.75 -25.52 11.82
CA VAL A 8 26.98 -24.25 11.10
C VAL A 8 26.54 -24.34 9.64
N GLN A 9 26.86 -25.45 8.96
CA GLN A 9 26.53 -25.62 7.55
C GLN A 9 25.05 -25.93 7.30
N THR A 10 24.43 -26.73 8.18
CA THR A 10 23.07 -27.24 7.96
C THR A 10 21.97 -26.37 8.59
N GLN A 11 22.28 -25.58 9.60
CA GLN A 11 21.29 -24.79 10.36
C GLN A 11 21.58 -23.29 10.30
N TYR A 12 22.79 -22.87 10.67
CA TYR A 12 23.12 -21.45 10.79
C TYR A 12 23.25 -20.73 9.44
N ASN A 13 23.93 -21.33 8.47
CA ASN A 13 24.10 -20.72 7.15
C ASN A 13 22.75 -20.55 6.41
N PRO A 14 21.86 -21.56 6.36
CA PRO A 14 20.52 -21.38 5.79
C PRO A 14 19.68 -20.34 6.52
N TRP A 15 19.72 -20.29 7.86
CA TRP A 15 19.04 -19.26 8.65
C TRP A 15 19.59 -17.86 8.35
N LYS A 16 20.91 -17.71 8.21
CA LYS A 16 21.56 -16.43 7.90
C LYS A 16 21.23 -15.94 6.49
N GLU A 17 21.11 -16.84 5.52
CA GLU A 17 20.66 -16.52 4.17
C GLU A 17 19.18 -16.13 4.15
N ALA A 18 18.32 -16.90 4.83
CA ALA A 18 16.90 -16.56 5.00
C ALA A 18 16.69 -15.21 5.72
N MET A 19 17.52 -14.87 6.71
CA MET A 19 17.49 -13.58 7.39
C MET A 19 17.97 -12.42 6.51
N LYS A 20 18.96 -12.65 5.65
CA LYS A 20 19.39 -11.64 4.66
C LYS A 20 18.32 -11.38 3.61
N ASP A 21 17.60 -12.41 3.19
CA ASP A 21 16.47 -12.26 2.28
C ASP A 21 15.26 -11.63 2.98
N TYR A 22 15.05 -11.92 4.27
CA TYR A 22 14.08 -11.22 5.11
C TYR A 22 14.43 -9.73 5.27
N GLU A 23 15.68 -9.36 5.57
CA GLU A 23 16.17 -7.98 5.63
C GLU A 23 16.09 -7.26 4.27
N LYS A 24 16.31 -7.96 3.15
CA LYS A 24 16.10 -7.40 1.80
C LYS A 24 14.62 -7.26 1.44
N SER A 25 13.76 -8.14 1.97
CA SER A 25 12.30 -8.06 1.84
C SER A 25 11.69 -7.01 2.77
N GLN A 26 12.43 -6.60 3.80
CA GLN A 26 12.24 -5.30 4.46
C GLN A 26 12.77 -4.18 3.55
N VAL A 27 12.26 -4.12 2.32
CA VAL A 27 12.03 -2.82 1.70
C VAL A 27 11.13 -2.12 2.68
N ASP A 28 11.78 -1.27 3.46
CA ASP A 28 11.33 -0.60 4.66
C ASP A 28 9.81 -0.42 4.64
N VAL A 29 9.09 -1.28 5.37
CA VAL A 29 7.63 -1.26 5.41
C VAL A 29 7.14 0.13 5.76
N GLN A 30 7.93 0.87 6.56
CA GLN A 30 7.71 2.27 6.85
C GLN A 30 7.87 3.17 5.61
N THR A 31 8.88 2.93 4.75
CA THR A 31 9.01 3.62 3.45
C THR A 31 7.89 3.24 2.48
N ILE A 32 7.46 1.97 2.42
CA ILE A 32 6.31 1.55 1.59
C ILE A 32 5.02 2.20 2.11
N VAL A 33 4.79 2.18 3.42
CA VAL A 33 3.63 2.81 4.07
C VAL A 33 3.65 4.33 3.90
N GLN A 34 4.79 5.00 4.09
CA GLN A 34 4.92 6.44 3.91
C GLN A 34 4.79 6.86 2.44
N LYS A 35 5.39 6.10 1.51
CA LYS A 35 5.23 6.32 0.08
C LYS A 35 3.77 6.10 -0.33
N ASN A 36 3.15 5.01 0.11
CA ASN A 36 1.73 4.75 -0.14
C ASN A 36 0.84 5.82 0.50
N ALA A 37 1.14 6.32 1.70
CA ALA A 37 0.37 7.39 2.34
C ALA A 37 0.54 8.74 1.61
N ALA A 38 1.74 9.07 1.14
CA ALA A 38 1.97 10.26 0.34
C ALA A 38 1.25 10.18 -1.02
N GLU A 39 1.30 9.02 -1.67
CA GLU A 39 0.60 8.80 -2.94
C GLU A 39 -0.92 8.74 -2.78
N LEU A 40 -1.45 8.19 -1.67
CA LEU A 40 -2.87 8.26 -1.33
C LEU A 40 -3.32 9.69 -1.05
N LYS A 41 -2.54 10.48 -0.31
CA LYS A 41 -2.81 11.93 -0.13
C LYS A 41 -2.81 12.66 -1.47
N TYR A 42 -1.92 12.27 -2.38
CA TYR A 42 -1.87 12.85 -3.71
C TYR A 42 -3.09 12.47 -4.56
N ILE A 43 -3.51 11.21 -4.54
CA ILE A 43 -4.75 10.73 -5.16
C ILE A 43 -5.97 11.52 -4.62
N VAL A 44 -6.08 11.71 -3.31
CA VAL A 44 -7.14 12.52 -2.69
C VAL A 44 -7.07 13.99 -3.14
N SER A 45 -5.86 14.56 -3.27
CA SER A 45 -5.68 15.93 -3.75
C SER A 45 -6.12 16.08 -5.21
N LEU A 46 -5.78 15.12 -6.08
CA LEU A 46 -6.22 15.08 -7.47
C LEU A 46 -7.74 14.99 -7.58
N LEU A 47 -8.37 14.21 -6.70
CA LEU A 47 -9.82 14.11 -6.63
C LEU A 47 -10.50 15.43 -6.24
N LEU A 48 -9.92 16.17 -5.28
CA LEU A 48 -10.40 17.51 -4.91
C LEU A 48 -10.25 18.52 -6.07
N GLU A 49 -9.23 18.34 -6.91
CA GLU A 49 -8.99 19.13 -8.13
C GLU A 49 -9.85 18.69 -9.33
N LYS A 50 -10.74 17.69 -9.18
CA LYS A 50 -11.51 17.08 -10.30
C LYS A 50 -10.64 16.50 -11.40
N ARG A 51 -9.56 15.83 -11.01
CA ARG A 51 -8.59 15.13 -11.87
C ARG A 51 -8.69 13.62 -11.67
N GLU A 52 -9.90 13.09 -11.78
CA GLU A 52 -10.23 11.69 -11.48
C GLU A 52 -9.46 10.72 -12.37
N SER A 53 -9.28 11.05 -13.65
CA SER A 53 -8.53 10.21 -14.60
C SER A 53 -7.07 10.02 -14.19
N GLU A 54 -6.44 11.05 -13.61
CA GLU A 54 -5.06 10.96 -13.12
C GLU A 54 -4.99 10.19 -11.80
N ALA A 55 -5.98 10.35 -10.94
CA ALA A 55 -6.12 9.57 -9.71
C ALA A 55 -6.24 8.06 -10.01
N VAL A 56 -7.05 7.66 -11.00
CA VAL A 56 -7.16 6.26 -11.46
C VAL A 56 -5.81 5.75 -11.99
N ARG A 57 -5.14 6.56 -12.82
CA ARG A 57 -3.85 6.17 -13.39
C ARG A 57 -2.83 5.86 -12.30
N ILE A 58 -2.67 6.77 -11.33
CA ILE A 58 -1.71 6.59 -10.24
C ILE A 58 -2.08 5.39 -9.37
N TRP A 59 -3.36 5.20 -9.05
CA TRP A 59 -3.82 4.02 -8.32
C TRP A 59 -3.41 2.71 -9.01
N ASN A 60 -3.61 2.63 -10.32
CA ASN A 60 -3.27 1.44 -11.11
C ASN A 60 -1.77 1.28 -11.33
N ASP A 61 -1.02 2.39 -11.52
CA ASP A 61 0.44 2.40 -11.66
C ASP A 61 1.15 1.95 -10.37
N LEU A 62 0.52 2.20 -9.22
CA LEU A 62 0.91 1.67 -7.91
C LEU A 62 0.58 0.19 -7.70
N GLU A 63 -0.04 -0.45 -8.69
CA GLU A 63 -0.52 -1.84 -8.64
C GLU A 63 -1.47 -2.12 -7.47
N LEU A 64 -2.17 -1.10 -6.97
CA LEU A 64 -3.16 -1.24 -5.90
C LEU A 64 -4.34 -2.10 -6.38
N LYS A 65 -4.92 -2.87 -5.45
CA LYS A 65 -6.06 -3.75 -5.72
C LYS A 65 -7.32 -3.23 -5.03
N PRO A 66 -8.48 -3.23 -5.71
CA PRO A 66 -8.69 -3.65 -7.10
C PRO A 66 -8.14 -2.65 -8.13
N SER A 67 -7.99 -3.07 -9.39
CA SER A 67 -7.68 -2.13 -10.48
C SER A 67 -8.93 -1.33 -10.83
N LEU A 68 -8.80 0.00 -10.92
CA LEU A 68 -9.96 0.88 -11.04
C LEU A 68 -10.19 1.32 -12.49
N LEU A 69 -11.47 1.39 -12.89
CA LEU A 69 -11.94 2.13 -14.06
C LEU A 69 -12.19 3.60 -13.72
N SER A 70 -12.74 3.86 -12.54
CA SER A 70 -13.02 5.22 -12.08
C SER A 70 -12.94 5.35 -10.56
N ILE A 71 -12.63 6.56 -10.13
CA ILE A 71 -12.63 6.98 -8.73
C ILE A 71 -13.33 8.33 -8.66
N GLN A 72 -14.32 8.47 -7.79
CA GLN A 72 -15.11 9.69 -7.65
C GLN A 72 -15.22 10.09 -6.20
N LEU A 73 -15.08 11.40 -5.97
CA LEU A 73 -15.22 12.00 -4.65
C LEU A 73 -16.60 12.64 -4.51
N ASN A 74 -17.37 12.16 -3.54
CA ASN A 74 -18.67 12.70 -3.18
C ASN A 74 -18.63 13.34 -1.79
N LEU A 75 -18.13 14.57 -1.74
CA LEU A 75 -18.02 15.36 -0.50
C LEU A 75 -19.37 15.60 0.20
N ALA A 76 -20.48 15.63 -0.55
CA ALA A 76 -21.80 15.86 0.04
C ALA A 76 -22.30 14.67 0.87
N LYS A 77 -21.78 13.46 0.58
CA LYS A 77 -22.11 12.23 1.29
C LYS A 77 -20.96 11.65 2.12
N ASP A 78 -19.81 12.32 2.15
CA ASP A 78 -18.58 11.78 2.75
C ASP A 78 -18.11 10.46 2.10
N GLU A 79 -18.32 10.28 0.80
CA GLU A 79 -18.08 9.01 0.11
C GLU A 79 -17.00 9.13 -0.97
N LEU A 80 -16.10 8.15 -1.00
CA LEU A 80 -15.20 7.85 -2.10
C LEU A 80 -15.75 6.62 -2.83
N VAL A 81 -16.17 6.80 -4.08
CA VAL A 81 -16.71 5.72 -4.90
C VAL A 81 -15.62 5.20 -5.82
N LEU A 82 -15.27 3.94 -5.66
CA LEU A 82 -14.32 3.21 -6.49
C LEU A 82 -15.11 2.27 -7.41
N VAL A 83 -14.80 2.30 -8.70
CA VAL A 83 -15.38 1.37 -9.68
C VAL A 83 -14.25 0.50 -10.21
N ASP A 84 -14.34 -0.79 -9.94
CA ASP A 84 -13.42 -1.81 -10.44
C ASP A 84 -13.58 -2.01 -11.96
N SER A 85 -12.55 -2.55 -12.60
CA SER A 85 -12.58 -3.17 -13.92
C SER A 85 -13.73 -4.15 -14.16
N ASP A 86 -14.23 -4.82 -13.12
CA ASP A 86 -15.41 -5.68 -13.18
C ASP A 86 -16.75 -4.93 -12.98
N GLU A 87 -16.75 -3.59 -13.13
CA GLU A 87 -17.89 -2.69 -12.89
C GLU A 87 -18.49 -2.78 -11.46
N SER A 88 -17.74 -3.38 -10.53
CA SER A 88 -18.13 -3.46 -9.12
C SER A 88 -17.87 -2.13 -8.43
N HIS A 89 -18.83 -1.69 -7.63
CA HIS A 89 -18.76 -0.45 -6.87
C HIS A 89 -18.34 -0.72 -5.42
N LEU A 90 -17.33 0.01 -4.96
CA LEU A 90 -16.92 0.06 -3.56
C LEU A 90 -17.04 1.49 -3.06
N GLU A 91 -17.85 1.69 -2.02
CA GLU A 91 -18.07 2.98 -1.39
C GLU A 91 -17.31 3.02 -0.06
N LEU A 92 -16.40 3.98 0.08
CA LEU A 92 -15.58 4.17 1.28
C LEU A 92 -15.90 5.52 1.92
N SER A 93 -15.96 5.58 3.25
CA SER A 93 -16.07 6.86 3.96
C SER A 93 -14.74 7.61 3.89
N ILE A 94 -14.78 8.86 3.43
CA ILE A 94 -13.58 9.72 3.32
C ILE A 94 -13.04 10.03 4.70
N SER A 95 -13.92 10.42 5.64
CA SER A 95 -13.53 10.78 7.00
C SER A 95 -12.79 9.63 7.69
N LYS A 96 -13.30 8.40 7.56
CA LYS A 96 -12.66 7.21 8.13
C LYS A 96 -11.29 6.91 7.48
N LEU A 97 -11.19 7.09 6.16
CA LEU A 97 -9.95 6.85 5.42
C LEU A 97 -8.87 7.87 5.82
N LEU A 98 -9.25 9.13 6.08
CA LEU A 98 -8.35 10.17 6.58
C LEU A 98 -7.90 9.91 8.03
N GLU A 99 -8.81 9.44 8.89
CA GLU A 99 -8.48 9.03 10.27
C GLU A 99 -7.46 7.87 10.27
N GLU A 100 -7.72 6.81 9.51
CA GLU A 100 -6.80 5.65 9.39
C GLU A 100 -5.44 6.08 8.84
N LEU A 101 -5.41 6.96 7.82
CA LEU A 101 -4.16 7.51 7.29
C LEU A 101 -3.40 8.37 8.30
N GLN A 102 -4.11 9.10 9.17
CA GLN A 102 -3.49 9.91 10.21
C GLN A 102 -2.88 9.03 11.30
N GLU A 103 -3.60 8.01 11.77
CA GLU A 103 -3.10 7.05 12.76
C GLU A 103 -1.83 6.32 12.27
N MET A 104 -1.79 5.97 10.99
CA MET A 104 -0.61 5.31 10.39
C MET A 104 0.62 6.22 10.30
N LEU A 105 0.44 7.55 10.36
CA LEU A 105 1.52 8.53 10.23
C LEU A 105 2.02 9.06 11.58
N GLU A 106 1.28 8.84 12.68
CA GLU A 106 1.66 9.23 14.04
C GLU A 106 2.57 8.20 14.76
N VAL A 107 3.15 7.24 14.01
CA VAL A 107 4.12 6.23 14.51
C VAL A 107 5.57 6.66 14.33
#